data_AF-A0A964UIS7-F1
#
_entry.id   AF-A0A964UIS7-F1
#
_cell.length_a   1.000
_cell.length_b   1.000
_cell.length_c   1.000
_cell.angle_alpha   90.00
_cell.angle_beta   90.00
_cell.angle_gamma   90.00
#
_symmetry.space_group_name_H-M   'P 1'
#
loop_
_entity.id
_entity.type
_entity.pdbx_description
1 polymer ?
#
loop_
_entity_poly.entity_id
_entity_poly.type
_entity_poly.pdbx_seq_one_letter_code
_entity_poly.pdbx_strand_id
1 'polypeptide(L)'
;IRREKATSNICTNSGLCALAFNAHMTLLGEKGLRELAAENHRLAILAADRLAKVPGVDVLNTAFFNEFTLMLGGRPARDVVRGLAERGVLGGVSLGRLYPGVEALDHALLVAVTEMTTEEDIETLASELETMVKETA
;
A
#
# COMPACT_ATOMS: atom_id res chain seq x y z
N ILE A 1 -0.50 -20.46 36.43
CA ILE A 1 -1.26 -21.72 36.18
C ILE A 1 -0.40 -22.81 35.52
N ARG A 2 0.41 -22.58 34.47
CA ARG A 2 1.43 -23.57 34.02
C ARG A 2 2.89 -23.11 34.11
N ARG A 3 3.15 -21.81 34.33
CA ARG A 3 4.51 -21.23 34.46
C ARG A 3 5.41 -21.67 33.30
N GLU A 4 6.56 -22.30 33.59
CA GLU A 4 7.49 -22.84 32.61
C GLU A 4 6.90 -23.91 31.69
N LYS A 5 5.76 -24.52 32.08
CA LYS A 5 5.02 -25.49 31.26
C LYS A 5 3.89 -24.86 30.44
N ALA A 6 3.81 -23.53 30.35
CA ALA A 6 2.84 -22.84 29.51
C ALA A 6 3.22 -22.95 28.02
N THR A 7 2.23 -22.92 27.13
CA THR A 7 2.44 -22.95 25.67
C THR A 7 2.97 -21.61 25.13
N SER A 8 2.85 -20.54 25.91
CA SER A 8 3.36 -19.21 25.61
C SER A 8 3.59 -18.43 26.90
N ASN A 9 4.48 -17.44 26.85
CA ASN A 9 4.73 -16.48 27.91
C ASN A 9 3.84 -15.22 27.83
N ILE A 10 2.95 -15.13 26.83
CA ILE A 10 2.06 -13.97 26.65
C ILE A 10 1.11 -13.82 27.84
N CYS A 11 0.91 -12.57 28.29
CA CYS A 11 0.01 -12.24 29.38
C CYS A 11 -0.99 -11.16 28.94
N THR A 12 -0.57 -9.90 28.85
CA THR A 12 -1.38 -8.85 28.21
C THR A 12 -1.48 -9.13 26.71
N ASN A 13 -2.69 -9.09 26.17
CA ASN A 13 -2.95 -9.26 24.74
C ASN A 13 -3.71 -8.04 24.19
N SER A 14 -3.99 -8.07 22.89
CA SER A 14 -4.77 -7.03 22.20
C SER A 14 -6.29 -7.26 22.33
N GLY A 15 -6.77 -7.61 23.52
CA GLY A 15 -8.17 -8.00 23.76
C GLY A 15 -9.18 -6.92 23.36
N LEU A 16 -8.87 -5.64 23.59
CA LEU A 16 -9.71 -4.52 23.19
C LEU A 16 -9.80 -4.41 21.65
N CYS A 17 -8.67 -4.52 20.94
CA CYS A 17 -8.65 -4.49 19.47
C CYS A 17 -9.43 -5.68 18.89
N ALA A 18 -9.30 -6.87 19.49
CA ALA A 18 -10.03 -8.06 19.07
C ALA A 18 -11.55 -7.88 19.24
N LEU A 19 -11.99 -7.26 20.34
CA LEU A 19 -13.42 -6.97 20.57
C LEU A 19 -13.95 -5.93 19.56
N ALA A 20 -13.19 -4.85 19.31
CA ALA A 20 -13.58 -3.85 18.32
C ALA A 20 -13.69 -4.45 16.92
N PHE A 21 -12.74 -5.29 16.51
CA PHE A 21 -12.78 -5.98 15.24
C PHE A 21 -13.94 -6.98 15.16
N ASN A 22 -14.25 -7.70 16.23
CA ASN A 22 -15.41 -8.59 16.28
C ASN A 22 -16.74 -7.84 16.07
N ALA A 23 -16.90 -6.69 16.71
CA ALA A 23 -18.07 -5.83 16.51
C ALA A 23 -18.15 -5.34 15.06
N HIS A 24 -17.03 -4.85 14.49
CA HIS A 24 -16.96 -4.41 13.11
C HIS A 24 -17.34 -5.51 12.10
N MET A 25 -16.74 -6.70 12.23
CA MET A 25 -17.03 -7.85 11.37
C MET A 25 -18.49 -8.32 11.49
N THR A 26 -19.08 -8.25 12.68
CA THR A 26 -20.49 -8.60 12.89
C THR A 26 -21.42 -7.61 12.20
N LEU A 27 -21.07 -6.31 12.20
CA LEU A 27 -21.85 -5.27 11.53
C LEU A 27 -21.74 -5.38 10.00
N LEU A 28 -20.55 -5.69 9.47
CA LEU A 28 -20.37 -5.95 8.03
C LEU A 28 -21.14 -7.21 7.58
N GLY A 29 -21.02 -8.28 8.35
CA GLY A 29 -21.47 -9.61 7.94
C GLY A 29 -20.81 -10.08 6.64
N GLU A 30 -21.31 -11.18 6.06
CA GLU A 30 -20.78 -11.70 4.79
C GLU A 30 -20.92 -10.68 3.65
N LYS A 31 -22.11 -10.07 3.53
CA LYS A 31 -22.43 -9.14 2.45
C LYS A 31 -21.51 -7.92 2.49
N GLY A 32 -21.44 -7.24 3.64
CA GLY A 32 -20.62 -6.03 3.78
C GLY A 32 -19.13 -6.31 3.61
N LEU A 33 -18.65 -7.48 4.05
CA LEU A 33 -17.25 -7.87 3.83
C LEU A 33 -16.94 -8.09 2.35
N ARG A 34 -17.85 -8.71 1.59
CA ARG A 34 -17.70 -8.87 0.13
C ARG A 34 -17.73 -7.53 -0.59
N GLU A 35 -18.62 -6.62 -0.19
CA GLU A 35 -18.73 -5.27 -0.75
C GLU A 35 -17.48 -4.44 -0.44
N LEU A 36 -16.98 -4.49 0.80
CA LEU A 36 -15.73 -3.84 1.21
C LEU A 36 -14.53 -4.35 0.40
N ALA A 37 -14.41 -5.66 0.23
CA ALA A 37 -13.35 -6.24 -0.57
C ALA A 37 -13.45 -5.82 -2.05
N ALA A 38 -14.67 -5.81 -2.61
CA ALA A 38 -14.90 -5.36 -3.98
C ALA A 38 -14.53 -3.89 -4.17
N GLU A 39 -14.83 -3.02 -3.20
CA GLU A 39 -14.49 -1.61 -3.26
C GLU A 39 -12.97 -1.38 -3.18
N ASN A 40 -12.28 -2.07 -2.28
CA ASN A 40 -10.81 -2.01 -2.19
C ASN A 40 -10.16 -2.42 -3.52
N HIS A 41 -10.67 -3.49 -4.14
CA HIS A 41 -10.17 -3.94 -5.43
C HIS A 41 -10.52 -2.96 -6.57
N ARG A 42 -11.74 -2.39 -6.59
CA ARG A 42 -12.17 -1.39 -7.57
C ARG A 42 -11.25 -0.16 -7.54
N LEU A 43 -11.00 0.38 -6.35
CA LEU A 43 -10.11 1.52 -6.16
C LEU A 43 -8.67 1.19 -6.53
N ALA A 44 -8.19 -0.03 -6.22
CA ALA A 44 -6.84 -0.46 -6.60
C ALA A 44 -6.66 -0.57 -8.12
N ILE A 45 -7.67 -1.08 -8.85
CA ILE A 45 -7.65 -1.09 -10.32
C ILE A 45 -7.64 0.34 -10.86
N LEU A 46 -8.51 1.21 -10.34
CA LEU A 46 -8.55 2.62 -10.73
C LEU A 46 -7.21 3.32 -10.51
N ALA A 47 -6.58 3.08 -9.36
CA ALA A 47 -5.26 3.62 -9.03
C ALA A 47 -4.19 3.07 -9.98
N ALA A 48 -4.13 1.75 -10.19
CA ALA A 48 -3.16 1.15 -11.10
C ALA A 48 -3.29 1.70 -12.53
N ASP A 49 -4.52 1.80 -13.06
CA ASP A 49 -4.80 2.35 -14.39
C ASP A 49 -4.42 3.83 -14.50
N ARG A 50 -4.63 4.62 -13.44
CA ARG A 50 -4.26 6.03 -13.42
C ARG A 50 -2.74 6.23 -13.31
N LEU A 51 -2.08 5.44 -12.47
CA LEU A 51 -0.64 5.52 -12.22
C LEU A 51 0.17 4.98 -13.41
N ALA A 52 -0.33 3.98 -14.13
CA ALA A 52 0.27 3.49 -15.38
C ALA A 52 0.30 4.53 -16.51
N LYS A 53 -0.50 5.60 -16.40
CA LYS A 53 -0.48 6.71 -17.37
C LYS A 53 0.59 7.75 -17.05
N VAL A 54 1.23 7.67 -15.88
CA VAL A 54 2.33 8.57 -15.53
C VAL A 54 3.56 8.18 -16.34
N PRO A 55 4.18 9.10 -17.10
CA PRO A 55 5.37 8.79 -17.89
C PRO A 55 6.51 8.26 -17.02
N GLY A 56 7.09 7.12 -17.42
CA GLY A 56 8.17 6.46 -16.68
C GLY A 56 7.69 5.65 -15.47
N VAL A 57 6.40 5.30 -15.39
CA VAL A 57 5.85 4.40 -14.37
C VAL A 57 5.22 3.19 -15.04
N ASP A 58 5.69 2.00 -14.68
CA ASP A 58 5.12 0.73 -15.14
C ASP A 58 4.51 -0.05 -13.97
N VAL A 59 3.29 -0.58 -14.15
CA VAL A 59 2.69 -1.50 -13.18
C VAL A 59 3.22 -2.92 -13.43
N LEU A 60 3.89 -3.51 -12.44
CA LEU A 60 4.54 -4.82 -12.57
C LEU A 60 3.55 -5.99 -12.48
N ASN A 61 2.49 -5.85 -11.68
CA ASN A 61 1.58 -6.94 -11.36
C ASN A 61 0.51 -7.11 -12.44
N THR A 62 0.30 -8.36 -12.88
CA THR A 62 -0.83 -8.73 -13.77
C THR A 62 -2.08 -9.17 -12.98
N ALA A 63 -1.92 -9.52 -11.71
CA ALA A 63 -3.01 -9.89 -10.81
C ALA A 63 -2.66 -9.44 -9.38
N PHE A 64 -3.62 -8.82 -8.71
CA PHE A 64 -3.49 -8.30 -7.35
C PHE A 64 -4.87 -8.09 -6.72
N PHE A 65 -4.90 -7.95 -5.39
CA PHE A 65 -6.11 -7.53 -4.68
C PHE A 65 -6.13 -5.99 -4.56
N ASN A 66 -5.45 -5.45 -3.55
CA ASN A 66 -5.42 -4.03 -3.29
C ASN A 66 -4.00 -3.46 -3.12
N GLU A 67 -2.98 -4.28 -3.39
CA GLU A 67 -1.57 -3.90 -3.37
C GLU A 67 -0.89 -4.29 -4.67
N PHE A 68 -0.14 -3.38 -5.27
CA PHE A 68 0.61 -3.62 -6.51
C PHE A 68 1.91 -2.82 -6.52
N THR A 69 2.83 -3.24 -7.39
CA THR A 69 4.16 -2.66 -7.50
C THR A 69 4.26 -1.80 -8.74
N LEU A 70 4.78 -0.58 -8.56
CA LEU A 70 5.18 0.32 -9.61
C LEU A 70 6.70 0.22 -9.81
N MET A 71 7.13 0.13 -11.06
CA MET A 71 8.52 0.33 -11.46
C MET A 71 8.69 1.79 -11.87
N LEU A 72 9.55 2.51 -11.16
CA LEU A 72 9.77 3.93 -11.36
C LEU A 72 11.03 4.18 -12.20
N GLY A 73 10.87 4.90 -13.30
CA GLY A 73 11.96 5.41 -14.10
C GLY A 73 12.72 6.55 -13.41
N GLY A 74 13.99 6.70 -13.78
CA GLY A 74 14.83 7.82 -13.35
C GLY A 74 15.42 7.68 -11.95
N ARG A 75 14.59 7.74 -10.89
CA ARG A 75 15.05 7.79 -9.49
C ARG A 75 14.71 6.52 -8.70
N PRO A 76 15.57 6.10 -7.75
CA PRO A 76 15.24 5.03 -6.82
C PRO A 76 13.95 5.35 -6.03
N ALA A 77 13.11 4.34 -5.81
CA ALA A 77 11.82 4.50 -5.14
C ALA A 77 11.96 5.09 -3.73
N ARG A 78 13.10 4.87 -3.06
CA ARG A 78 13.37 5.44 -1.73
C ARG A 78 13.41 6.97 -1.75
N ASP A 79 13.98 7.57 -2.79
CA ASP A 79 14.10 9.02 -2.92
C ASP A 79 12.75 9.62 -3.32
N VAL A 80 12.01 8.93 -4.20
CA VAL A 80 10.64 9.30 -4.55
C VAL A 80 9.74 9.31 -3.31
N VAL A 81 9.74 8.24 -2.50
CA VAL A 81 8.93 8.17 -1.27
C VAL A 81 9.27 9.30 -0.30
N ARG A 82 10.55 9.66 -0.16
CA ARG A 82 10.95 10.80 0.68
C ARG A 82 10.44 12.13 0.14
N GLY A 83 10.61 12.37 -1.16
CA GLY A 83 10.13 13.60 -1.79
C GLY A 83 8.60 13.72 -1.77
N LEU A 84 7.86 12.62 -1.89
CA LEU A 84 6.41 12.61 -1.72
C LEU A 84 6.02 12.94 -0.28
N ALA A 85 6.71 12.36 0.71
CA ALA A 85 6.42 12.61 2.12
C ALA A 85 6.67 14.08 2.52
N GLU A 86 7.68 14.73 1.96
CA GLU A 86 7.94 16.17 2.14
C GLU A 86 6.79 17.05 1.60
N ARG A 87 6.01 16.53 0.65
CA ARG A 87 4.81 17.18 0.07
C ARG A 87 3.52 16.74 0.75
N GLY A 88 3.61 15.95 1.82
CA GLY A 88 2.44 15.43 2.55
C GLY A 88 1.77 14.21 1.91
N VAL A 89 2.43 13.56 0.94
CA VAL A 89 1.88 12.39 0.23
C VAL A 89 2.60 11.10 0.67
N LEU A 90 1.84 10.15 1.21
CA LEU A 90 2.35 8.82 1.54
C LEU A 90 2.22 7.88 0.35
N GLY A 91 3.20 7.91 -0.56
CA GLY A 91 3.13 7.20 -1.84
C GLY A 91 3.37 5.68 -1.81
N GLY A 92 3.62 5.08 -0.64
CA GLY A 92 3.87 3.64 -0.50
C GLY A 92 5.25 3.31 0.06
N VAL A 93 5.70 2.08 -0.18
CA VAL A 93 6.94 1.53 0.41
C VAL A 93 7.94 1.17 -0.67
N SER A 94 9.13 1.77 -0.62
CA SER A 94 10.25 1.36 -1.46
C SER A 94 10.66 -0.09 -1.17
N LEU A 95 10.64 -0.94 -2.19
CA LEU A 95 11.06 -2.34 -2.06
C LEU A 95 12.57 -2.47 -1.87
N GLY A 96 13.40 -1.60 -2.46
CA GLY A 96 14.84 -1.55 -2.16
C GLY A 96 15.15 -1.34 -0.67
N ARG A 97 14.26 -0.67 0.09
CA ARG A 97 14.38 -0.59 1.56
C ARG A 97 14.11 -1.93 2.25
N LEU A 98 13.13 -2.70 1.75
CA LEU A 98 12.74 -4.00 2.33
C LEU A 98 13.69 -5.13 1.90
N TYR A 99 14.31 -5.00 0.72
CA TYR A 99 15.20 -5.99 0.11
C TYR A 99 16.56 -5.36 -0.23
N PRO A 100 17.36 -4.96 0.79
CA PRO A 100 18.64 -4.34 0.55
C PRO A 100 19.59 -5.28 -0.20
N GLY A 101 20.27 -4.77 -1.23
CA GLY A 101 21.20 -5.53 -2.06
C GLY A 101 20.58 -6.24 -3.27
N VAL A 102 19.27 -6.07 -3.51
CA VAL A 102 18.59 -6.55 -4.71
C VAL A 102 18.37 -5.36 -5.66
N GLU A 103 19.36 -5.04 -6.48
CA GLU A 103 19.38 -3.83 -7.35
C GLU A 103 18.12 -3.70 -8.23
N ALA A 104 17.57 -4.82 -8.70
CA ALA A 104 16.34 -4.84 -9.51
C ALA A 104 15.10 -4.25 -8.79
N LEU A 105 15.14 -4.13 -7.46
CA LEU A 105 14.03 -3.62 -6.63
C LEU A 105 14.26 -2.19 -6.13
N ASP A 106 15.40 -1.55 -6.44
CA ASP A 106 15.70 -0.19 -5.97
C ASP A 106 14.69 0.84 -6.48
N HIS A 107 14.16 0.59 -7.67
CA HIS A 107 13.16 1.41 -8.36
C HIS A 107 11.72 0.94 -8.16
N ALA A 108 11.53 -0.13 -7.38
CA ALA A 108 10.21 -0.70 -7.17
C ALA A 108 9.52 -0.07 -5.94
N LEU A 109 8.31 0.44 -6.15
CA LEU A 109 7.46 1.06 -5.16
C LEU A 109 6.20 0.22 -4.96
N LEU A 110 6.00 -0.32 -3.75
CA LEU A 110 4.78 -1.02 -3.37
C LEU A 110 3.72 -0.01 -2.93
N VAL A 111 2.57 -0.02 -3.60
CA VAL A 111 1.42 0.83 -3.31
C VAL A 111 0.28 -0.03 -2.77
N ALA A 112 -0.42 0.47 -1.74
CA ALA A 112 -1.60 -0.16 -1.15
C ALA A 112 -2.78 0.81 -1.18
N VAL A 113 -3.93 0.34 -1.64
CA VAL A 113 -5.18 1.11 -1.77
C VAL A 113 -6.25 0.46 -0.90
N THR A 114 -7.08 1.26 -0.24
CA THR A 114 -8.14 0.76 0.66
C THR A 114 -9.42 1.56 0.46
N GLU A 115 -10.48 1.21 1.18
CA GLU A 115 -11.78 1.90 1.15
C GLU A 115 -11.67 3.35 1.65
N MET A 116 -10.58 3.65 2.36
CA MET A 116 -10.26 4.99 2.86
C MET A 116 -9.54 5.84 1.82
N THR A 117 -9.11 5.26 0.69
CA THR A 117 -8.44 5.98 -0.39
C THR A 117 -9.48 6.63 -1.29
N THR A 118 -9.41 7.95 -1.45
CA THR A 118 -10.29 8.69 -2.35
C THR A 118 -9.71 8.75 -3.76
N GLU A 119 -10.55 9.05 -4.76
CA GLU A 119 -10.08 9.29 -6.13
C GLU A 119 -9.16 10.53 -6.20
N GLU A 120 -9.35 11.50 -5.31
CA GLU A 120 -8.47 12.68 -5.18
C GLU A 120 -7.08 12.32 -4.64
N ASP A 121 -6.99 11.38 -3.70
CA ASP A 121 -5.70 10.85 -3.22
C ASP A 121 -4.94 10.16 -4.37
N ILE A 122 -5.65 9.39 -5.20
CA ILE A 122 -5.09 8.72 -6.38
C ILE A 122 -4.55 9.76 -7.37
N GLU A 123 -5.32 10.81 -7.65
CA GLU A 123 -4.91 11.85 -8.60
C GLU A 123 -3.73 12.68 -8.07
N THR A 124 -3.73 12.97 -6.77
CA THR A 124 -2.64 13.67 -6.09
C THR A 124 -1.36 12.84 -6.14
N LEU A 125 -1.42 11.54 -5.83
CA LEU A 125 -0.28 10.65 -5.94
C LEU A 125 0.25 10.61 -7.37
N ALA A 126 -0.62 10.50 -8.37
CA ALA A 126 -0.22 10.44 -9.77
C ALA A 126 0.45 11.74 -10.25
N SER A 127 -0.08 12.90 -9.87
CA SER A 127 0.45 14.21 -10.23
C SER A 127 1.83 14.47 -9.59
N GLU A 128 1.97 14.11 -8.31
CA GLU A 128 3.24 14.25 -7.60
C GLU A 128 4.29 13.25 -8.08
N LEU A 129 3.89 12.01 -8.41
CA LEU A 129 4.78 11.05 -9.06
C LEU A 129 5.26 11.55 -10.42
N GLU A 130 4.38 12.16 -11.22
CA GLU A 130 4.76 12.72 -12.51
C GLU A 130 5.82 13.82 -12.38
N THR A 131 5.67 14.70 -11.40
CA THR A 131 6.67 15.71 -11.05
C THR A 131 7.99 15.06 -10.63
N MET A 132 7.91 14.03 -9.77
CA MET A 132 9.08 13.33 -9.26
C MET A 132 9.79 12.45 -10.30
N VAL A 133 9.11 11.96 -11.33
CA VAL A 133 9.76 11.16 -12.38
C VAL A 133 10.34 12.07 -13.48
N LYS A 134 9.70 13.21 -13.78
CA LYS A 134 10.13 14.14 -14.85
C LYS A 134 11.38 14.96 -14.56
N GLU A 135 11.68 15.30 -13.31
CA GLU A 135 12.86 16.13 -12.94
C GLU A 135 14.23 15.52 -13.33
N THR A 136 14.26 14.36 -13.99
CA THR A 136 15.49 13.63 -14.37
C THR A 136 15.65 13.45 -15.90
N ALA A 137 14.75 14.02 -16.72
CA ALA A 137 14.86 14.01 -18.19
C ALA A 137 15.56 15.27 -18.72
#